data_AF-A0A3B0Z0Q0-F1
#
_entry.id   AF-A0A3B0Z0Q0-F1
#
_cell.length_a   1.000
_cell.length_b   1.000
_cell.length_c   1.000
_cell.angle_alpha   90.00
_cell.angle_beta   90.00
_cell.angle_gamma   90.00
#
_symmetry.space_group_name_H-M   'P 1'
#
loop_
_entity.id
_entity.type
_entity.pdbx_description
1 polymer ?
#
loop_
_entity_poly.entity_id
_entity_poly.type
_entity_poly.pdbx_seq_one_letter_code
_entity_poly.pdbx_strand_id
1 'polypeptide(L)'
;MEFPTRSSPYLPVSNDLSRLMTSVMVAMIPGAVALFWFFGWGIIFNLLIATSTAVVAEAVVLRLRGKPVRTTLMDGSAVLTGLLLGLALPPLAPWWIPVIGILFAIVIAKQLYGGLGYNPFNPAMVGFVVLITSFPLQMTLWSPPGGIGHKTPGFTDTLHLVFNESPPAGETFDSITMATPLDEAKTQSGMNLTWDEIIADPRFGDYGGYGWE
;
A
#
# COMPACT_ATOMS: atom_id res chain seq x y z
N MET A 1 -32.54 -53.86 0.43
CA MET A 1 -33.22 -52.62 -0.01
C MET A 1 -32.43 -51.47 0.60
N GLU A 2 -31.61 -50.77 -0.20
CA GLU A 2 -30.95 -49.55 0.26
C GLU A 2 -31.91 -48.38 0.08
N PHE A 3 -32.22 -47.68 1.18
CA PHE A 3 -33.02 -46.47 1.14
C PHE A 3 -32.11 -45.30 0.72
N PRO A 4 -32.49 -44.50 -0.29
CA PRO A 4 -31.70 -43.36 -0.71
C PRO A 4 -31.69 -42.29 0.39
N THR A 5 -30.52 -42.03 0.96
CA THR A 5 -30.30 -40.95 1.92
C THR A 5 -30.29 -39.62 1.16
N ARG A 6 -31.39 -38.85 1.26
CA ARG A 6 -31.41 -37.47 0.76
C ARG A 6 -30.75 -36.57 1.80
N SER A 7 -29.72 -35.82 1.38
CA SER A 7 -29.14 -34.76 2.21
C SER A 7 -30.16 -33.66 2.48
N SER A 8 -30.08 -33.05 3.67
CA SER A 8 -30.89 -31.87 4.04
C SER A 8 -30.82 -30.78 2.97
N PRO A 9 -31.92 -30.04 2.68
CA PRO A 9 -31.89 -28.93 1.73
C PRO A 9 -30.98 -27.82 2.27
N TYR A 10 -29.75 -27.75 1.77
CA TYR A 10 -28.88 -26.61 2.01
C TYR A 10 -29.39 -25.45 1.16
N LEU A 11 -29.78 -24.35 1.80
CA LEU A 11 -29.95 -23.07 1.13
C LEU A 11 -28.56 -22.64 0.63
N PRO A 12 -28.32 -22.52 -0.69
CA PRO A 12 -27.04 -22.07 -1.19
C PRO A 12 -26.81 -20.63 -0.76
N VAL A 13 -25.81 -20.39 0.09
CA VAL A 13 -25.35 -19.04 0.42
C VAL A 13 -24.63 -18.50 -0.81
N SER A 14 -25.23 -17.52 -1.48
CA SER A 14 -24.64 -16.84 -2.63
C SER A 14 -23.62 -15.78 -2.18
N ASN A 15 -22.50 -16.22 -1.60
CA ASN A 15 -21.37 -15.34 -1.36
C ASN A 15 -20.57 -15.18 -2.66
N ASP A 16 -20.89 -14.15 -3.43
CA ASP A 16 -20.08 -13.75 -4.58
C ASP A 16 -18.82 -13.03 -4.08
N LEU A 17 -17.67 -13.71 -4.15
CA LEU A 17 -16.37 -13.16 -3.76
C LEU A 17 -16.09 -11.84 -4.48
N SER A 18 -16.44 -11.74 -5.76
CA SER A 18 -16.18 -10.55 -6.59
C SER A 18 -16.92 -9.34 -6.02
N ARG A 19 -18.15 -9.55 -5.53
CA ARG A 19 -18.95 -8.51 -4.88
C ARG A 19 -18.33 -8.07 -3.56
N LEU A 20 -17.83 -9.01 -2.77
CA LEU A 20 -17.14 -8.70 -1.51
C LEU A 20 -15.86 -7.89 -1.77
N MET A 21 -15.02 -8.33 -2.70
CA MET A 21 -13.79 -7.62 -3.07
C MET A 21 -14.10 -6.21 -3.58
N THR A 22 -15.15 -6.05 -4.39
CA THR A 22 -15.59 -4.74 -4.87
C THR A 22 -16.07 -3.84 -3.73
N SER A 23 -16.84 -4.37 -2.77
CA SER A 23 -17.25 -3.60 -1.59
C SER A 23 -16.06 -3.10 -0.78
N VAL A 24 -15.02 -3.93 -0.60
CA VAL A 24 -13.79 -3.51 0.09
C VAL A 24 -13.07 -2.42 -0.72
N MET A 25 -12.92 -2.59 -2.04
CA MET A 25 -12.32 -1.56 -2.89
C MET A 25 -13.07 -0.23 -2.81
N VAL A 26 -14.40 -0.26 -2.81
CA VAL A 26 -15.23 0.95 -2.67
C VAL A 26 -15.08 1.58 -1.28
N ALA A 27 -15.04 0.78 -0.22
CA ALA A 27 -14.83 1.27 1.14
C ALA A 27 -13.45 1.92 1.34
N MET A 28 -12.45 1.53 0.54
CA MET A 28 -11.11 2.12 0.59
C MET A 28 -11.00 3.47 -0.13
N ILE A 29 -11.92 3.80 -1.04
CA ILE A 29 -11.90 5.05 -1.81
C ILE A 29 -11.76 6.31 -0.94
N PRO A 30 -12.57 6.53 0.11
CA PRO A 30 -12.44 7.75 0.93
C PRO A 30 -11.04 7.88 1.57
N GLY A 31 -10.46 6.77 2.02
CA GLY A 31 -9.09 6.76 2.57
C GLY A 31 -8.04 7.07 1.49
N ALA A 32 -8.18 6.49 0.30
CA ALA A 32 -7.28 6.78 -0.83
C ALA A 32 -7.37 8.26 -1.27
N VAL A 33 -8.57 8.85 -1.25
CA VAL A 33 -8.78 10.27 -1.56
C VAL A 33 -8.15 11.17 -0.51
N ALA A 34 -8.30 10.84 0.78
CA ALA A 34 -7.64 11.59 1.85
C ALA A 34 -6.11 11.53 1.72
N LEU A 35 -5.54 10.34 1.48
CA LEU A 35 -4.10 10.17 1.25
C LEU A 35 -3.61 10.97 0.05
N PHE A 36 -4.36 10.96 -1.05
CA PHE A 36 -4.03 11.78 -2.22
C PHE A 36 -4.07 13.28 -1.90
N TRP A 37 -5.04 13.74 -1.11
CA TRP A 37 -5.14 15.14 -0.72
C TRP A 37 -3.96 15.61 0.12
N PHE A 38 -3.51 14.80 1.09
CA PHE A 38 -2.40 15.16 1.97
C PHE A 38 -1.01 14.95 1.35
N PHE A 39 -0.82 13.89 0.56
CA PHE A 39 0.50 13.48 0.07
C PHE A 39 0.72 13.65 -1.44
N GLY A 40 -0.32 14.01 -2.19
CA GLY A 40 -0.23 14.35 -3.60
C GLY A 40 -0.11 13.14 -4.56
N TRP A 41 0.49 13.39 -5.72
CA TRP A 41 0.49 12.47 -6.87
C TRP A 41 1.23 11.14 -6.64
N GLY A 42 2.13 11.09 -5.66
CA GLY A 42 2.91 9.89 -5.35
C GLY A 42 2.04 8.67 -5.03
N ILE A 43 0.93 8.89 -4.31
CA ILE A 43 -0.05 7.86 -4.00
C ILE A 43 -0.64 7.24 -5.28
N ILE A 44 -0.98 8.06 -6.27
CA ILE A 44 -1.56 7.57 -7.52
C ILE A 44 -0.55 6.73 -8.31
N PHE A 45 0.72 7.15 -8.35
CA PHE A 45 1.77 6.36 -9.00
C PHE A 45 1.97 5.01 -8.30
N ASN A 46 2.03 4.98 -6.96
CA ASN A 46 2.12 3.74 -6.20
C ASN A 46 0.94 2.81 -6.49
N LEU A 47 -0.29 3.33 -6.47
CA LEU A 47 -1.50 2.56 -6.78
C LEU A 47 -1.46 1.98 -8.21
N LEU A 48 -1.11 2.80 -9.20
CA LEU A 48 -1.06 2.36 -10.59
C LEU A 48 0.02 1.30 -10.82
N ILE A 49 1.23 1.52 -10.30
CA ILE A 49 2.36 0.59 -10.45
C ILE A 49 2.07 -0.70 -9.70
N ALA A 50 1.59 -0.63 -8.45
CA ALA A 50 1.31 -1.81 -7.64
C ALA A 50 0.17 -2.65 -8.24
N THR A 51 -0.95 -2.03 -8.62
CA THR A 51 -2.09 -2.74 -9.20
C THR A 51 -1.77 -3.31 -10.58
N SER A 52 -1.08 -2.57 -11.45
CA SER A 52 -0.67 -3.08 -12.77
C SER A 52 0.29 -4.27 -12.63
N THR A 53 1.29 -4.15 -11.75
CA THR A 53 2.21 -5.25 -11.45
C THR A 53 1.48 -6.46 -10.89
N ALA A 54 0.48 -6.26 -10.02
CA ALA A 54 -0.25 -7.37 -9.40
C ALA A 54 -1.04 -8.17 -10.43
N VAL A 55 -1.75 -7.47 -11.32
CA VAL A 55 -2.52 -8.08 -12.41
C VAL A 55 -1.60 -8.80 -13.39
N VAL A 56 -0.49 -8.18 -13.78
CA VAL A 56 0.48 -8.80 -14.71
C VAL A 56 1.14 -10.02 -14.07
N ALA A 57 1.61 -9.91 -12.84
CA ALA A 57 2.26 -11.02 -12.12
C ALA A 57 1.30 -12.22 -11.98
N GLU A 58 0.05 -11.96 -11.59
CA GLU A 58 -0.96 -13.01 -11.49
C GLU A 58 -1.27 -13.64 -12.84
N ALA A 59 -1.46 -12.83 -13.88
CA ALA A 59 -1.72 -13.31 -15.24
C ALA A 59 -0.58 -14.20 -15.76
N VAL A 60 0.68 -13.79 -15.52
CA VAL A 60 1.87 -14.55 -15.92
C VAL A 60 1.93 -15.89 -15.19
N VAL A 61 1.78 -15.88 -13.86
CA VAL A 61 1.84 -17.14 -13.08
C VAL A 61 0.71 -18.10 -13.45
N LEU A 62 -0.51 -17.59 -13.66
CA LEU A 62 -1.64 -18.41 -14.09
C LEU A 62 -1.41 -19.01 -15.48
N ARG A 63 -0.85 -18.22 -16.41
CA ARG A 63 -0.50 -18.68 -17.76
C ARG A 63 0.58 -19.76 -17.72
N LEU A 64 1.62 -19.60 -16.91
CA LEU A 64 2.67 -20.60 -16.71
C LEU A 64 2.12 -21.89 -16.08
N ARG A 65 1.08 -21.80 -15.26
CA ARG A 65 0.40 -22.95 -14.64
C ARG A 65 -0.70 -23.58 -15.51
N GLY A 66 -0.94 -23.06 -16.72
CA GLY A 66 -2.03 -23.54 -17.59
C GLY A 66 -3.44 -23.32 -17.03
N LYS A 67 -3.62 -22.38 -16.10
CA LYS A 67 -4.91 -22.05 -15.48
C LYS A 67 -5.66 -20.96 -16.28
N PRO A 68 -7.00 -20.91 -16.22
CA PRO A 68 -7.78 -19.91 -16.93
C PRO A 68 -7.55 -18.50 -16.34
N VAL A 69 -6.81 -17.66 -17.09
CA VAL A 69 -6.38 -16.33 -16.62
C VAL A 69 -7.57 -15.39 -16.39
N ARG A 70 -8.52 -15.33 -17.33
CA ARG A 70 -9.63 -14.36 -17.27
C ARG A 70 -10.54 -14.58 -16.06
N THR A 71 -10.90 -15.82 -15.77
CA THR A 71 -11.83 -16.13 -14.67
C THR A 71 -11.23 -15.80 -13.32
N THR A 72 -9.92 -16.04 -13.13
CA THR A 72 -9.25 -15.71 -11.86
C THR A 72 -9.03 -14.21 -11.74
N LEU A 73 -8.62 -13.50 -12.79
CA LEU A 73 -8.44 -12.04 -12.69
C LEU A 73 -9.75 -11.28 -12.40
N MET A 74 -10.90 -11.84 -12.79
CA MET A 74 -12.22 -11.26 -12.50
C MET A 74 -12.62 -11.37 -11.02
N ASP A 75 -11.89 -12.13 -10.20
CA ASP A 75 -12.15 -12.18 -8.75
C ASP A 75 -11.78 -10.88 -8.02
N GLY A 76 -11.00 -9.99 -8.65
CA GLY A 76 -10.59 -8.69 -8.12
C GLY A 76 -9.54 -8.74 -7.01
N SER A 77 -9.09 -9.92 -6.60
CA SER A 77 -8.22 -10.10 -5.44
C SER A 77 -6.77 -9.65 -5.67
N ALA A 78 -6.23 -9.79 -6.89
CA ALA A 78 -4.94 -9.20 -7.24
C ALA A 78 -5.00 -7.67 -7.25
N VAL A 79 -6.09 -7.08 -7.77
CA VAL A 79 -6.30 -5.62 -7.76
C VAL A 79 -6.34 -5.11 -6.33
N LEU A 80 -7.14 -5.74 -5.47
CA LEU A 80 -7.22 -5.39 -4.05
C LEU A 80 -5.86 -5.50 -3.35
N THR A 81 -5.09 -6.56 -3.63
CA THR A 81 -3.73 -6.73 -3.07
C THR A 81 -2.81 -5.57 -3.51
N GLY A 82 -2.88 -5.20 -4.79
CA GLY A 82 -2.18 -4.06 -5.36
C GLY A 82 -2.53 -2.74 -4.66
N LEU A 83 -3.83 -2.48 -4.50
CA LEU A 83 -4.33 -1.26 -3.85
C LEU A 83 -3.89 -1.19 -2.37
N LEU A 84 -4.07 -2.28 -1.62
CA LEU A 84 -3.71 -2.33 -0.21
C LEU A 84 -2.22 -2.08 0.02
N LEU A 85 -1.35 -2.76 -0.74
CA LEU A 85 0.08 -2.53 -0.61
C LEU A 85 0.48 -1.15 -1.11
N GLY A 86 -0.06 -0.69 -2.25
CA GLY A 86 0.25 0.62 -2.81
C GLY A 86 -0.10 1.78 -1.86
N LEU A 87 -1.20 1.69 -1.12
CA LEU A 87 -1.58 2.68 -0.09
C LEU A 87 -0.71 2.60 1.17
N ALA A 88 -0.10 1.45 1.44
CA ALA A 88 0.76 1.25 2.61
C ALA A 88 2.21 1.74 2.38
N LEU A 89 2.56 2.11 1.14
CA LEU A 89 3.90 2.56 0.80
C LEU A 89 4.06 4.08 0.94
N PRO A 90 5.28 4.55 1.24
CA PRO A 90 5.57 5.98 1.21
C PRO A 90 5.24 6.59 -0.16
N PRO A 91 4.65 7.80 -0.22
CA PRO A 91 4.17 8.39 -1.46
C PRO A 91 5.24 8.57 -2.53
N LEU A 92 6.47 8.86 -2.11
CA LEU A 92 7.62 9.13 -2.99
C LEU A 92 8.55 7.91 -3.13
N ALA A 93 8.04 6.70 -2.83
CA ALA A 93 8.80 5.49 -3.03
C ALA A 93 9.20 5.33 -4.52
N PRO A 94 10.45 4.95 -4.82
CA PRO A 94 10.87 4.65 -6.18
C PRO A 94 10.01 3.54 -6.80
N TRP A 95 9.78 3.62 -8.12
CA TRP A 95 8.88 2.70 -8.85
C TRP A 95 9.17 1.21 -8.64
N TRP A 96 10.43 0.86 -8.39
CA TRP A 96 10.87 -0.53 -8.22
C TRP A 96 10.46 -1.13 -6.86
N ILE A 97 10.23 -0.31 -5.83
CA ILE A 97 9.77 -0.76 -4.50
C ILE A 97 8.37 -1.42 -4.56
N PRO A 98 7.31 -0.76 -5.07
CA PRO A 98 5.99 -1.39 -5.20
C PRO A 98 6.04 -2.62 -6.12
N VAL A 99 6.88 -2.59 -7.17
CA VAL A 99 7.04 -3.75 -8.06
C VAL A 99 7.57 -4.96 -7.29
N ILE A 100 8.66 -4.83 -6.54
CA ILE A 100 9.24 -5.93 -5.78
C ILE A 100 8.24 -6.43 -4.73
N GLY A 101 7.63 -5.54 -3.95
CA GLY A 101 6.68 -5.93 -2.90
C GLY A 101 5.49 -6.72 -3.45
N ILE A 102 4.94 -6.28 -4.58
CA ILE A 102 3.82 -6.96 -5.24
C ILE A 102 4.24 -8.30 -5.86
N LEU A 103 5.44 -8.40 -6.44
CA LEU A 103 5.93 -9.68 -6.95
C LEU A 103 5.99 -10.73 -5.83
N PHE A 104 6.51 -10.37 -4.65
CA PHE A 104 6.49 -11.26 -3.49
C PHE A 104 5.07 -11.57 -3.01
N ALA A 105 4.19 -10.56 -2.91
CA ALA A 105 2.80 -10.76 -2.52
C ALA A 105 2.06 -11.74 -3.44
N ILE A 106 2.14 -11.54 -4.75
CA ILE A 106 1.38 -12.34 -5.72
C ILE A 106 2.04 -13.68 -5.99
N VAL A 107 3.33 -13.71 -6.31
CA VAL A 107 4.01 -14.94 -6.75
C VAL A 107 4.21 -15.87 -5.56
N ILE A 108 4.76 -15.35 -4.46
CA ILE A 108 5.14 -16.16 -3.29
C ILE A 108 3.97 -16.33 -2.33
N ALA A 109 3.35 -15.23 -1.87
CA ALA A 109 2.36 -15.33 -0.80
C ALA A 109 0.99 -15.84 -1.27
N LYS A 110 0.60 -15.58 -2.52
CA LYS A 110 -0.70 -16.00 -3.06
C LYS A 110 -0.59 -17.24 -3.96
N GLN A 111 0.22 -17.18 -5.01
CA GLN A 111 0.18 -18.18 -6.08
C GLN A 111 0.92 -19.48 -5.75
N LEU A 112 2.04 -19.42 -5.02
CA LEU A 112 2.80 -20.59 -4.56
C LEU A 112 1.92 -21.59 -3.80
N TYR A 113 1.00 -21.07 -2.96
CA TYR A 113 0.11 -21.88 -2.12
C TYR A 113 -1.17 -22.34 -2.83
N GLY A 114 -1.37 -21.98 -4.10
CA GLY A 114 -2.52 -22.46 -4.88
C GLY A 114 -3.44 -21.37 -5.41
N GLY A 115 -3.33 -20.14 -4.91
CA GLY A 115 -4.17 -19.00 -5.28
C GLY A 115 -5.10 -18.56 -4.16
N LEU A 116 -6.20 -17.89 -4.53
CA LEU A 116 -7.17 -17.33 -3.59
C LEU A 116 -7.83 -18.44 -2.75
N GLY A 117 -7.88 -18.27 -1.43
CA GLY A 117 -8.48 -19.21 -0.49
C GLY A 117 -7.52 -20.27 0.07
N TYR A 118 -6.31 -20.38 -0.49
CA TYR A 118 -5.24 -21.25 0.01
C TYR A 118 -4.05 -20.49 0.58
N ASN A 119 -4.10 -19.15 0.55
CA ASN A 119 -3.06 -18.29 1.08
C ASN A 119 -3.09 -18.31 2.63
N PRO A 120 -2.01 -18.77 3.31
CA PRO A 120 -1.98 -18.86 4.77
C PRO A 120 -2.01 -17.48 5.44
N PHE A 121 -1.55 -16.44 4.73
CA PHE A 121 -1.47 -15.06 5.19
C PHE A 121 -2.11 -14.11 4.18
N ASN A 122 -2.36 -12.87 4.63
CA ASN A 122 -2.76 -11.79 3.73
C ASN A 122 -1.59 -11.48 2.77
N PRO A 123 -1.74 -11.65 1.44
CA PRO A 123 -0.65 -11.47 0.50
C PRO A 123 -0.06 -10.05 0.52
N ALA A 124 -0.90 -9.03 0.69
CA ALA A 124 -0.45 -7.64 0.75
C ALA A 124 0.50 -7.42 1.94
N MET A 125 0.16 -7.97 3.11
CA MET A 125 0.99 -7.84 4.31
C MET A 125 2.30 -8.61 4.19
N VAL A 126 2.33 -9.76 3.49
CA VAL A 126 3.59 -10.46 3.23
C VAL A 126 4.52 -9.60 2.35
N GLY A 127 3.97 -8.98 1.29
CA GLY A 127 4.74 -8.02 0.49
C GLY A 127 5.28 -6.85 1.32
N PHE A 128 4.44 -6.29 2.19
CA PHE A 128 4.84 -5.21 3.10
C PHE A 128 5.98 -5.62 4.05
N VAL A 129 5.89 -6.80 4.67
CA VAL A 129 6.92 -7.32 5.59
C VAL A 129 8.26 -7.52 4.88
N VAL A 130 8.24 -8.03 3.64
CA VAL A 130 9.46 -8.17 2.83
C VAL A 130 10.11 -6.80 2.58
N LEU A 131 9.31 -5.79 2.26
CA LEU A 131 9.81 -4.44 1.99
C LEU A 131 10.40 -3.77 3.24
N ILE A 132 9.71 -3.78 4.39
CA ILE A 132 10.25 -3.17 5.62
C ILE A 132 11.53 -3.85 6.11
N THR A 133 11.67 -5.15 5.85
CA THR A 133 12.85 -5.92 6.29
C THR A 133 14.03 -5.72 5.34
N SER A 134 13.78 -5.63 4.03
CA SER A 134 14.84 -5.59 3.01
C SER A 134 15.23 -4.17 2.60
N PHE A 135 14.28 -3.23 2.65
CA PHE A 135 14.43 -1.84 2.17
C PHE A 135 13.93 -0.84 3.23
N PRO A 136 14.46 -0.88 4.46
CA PRO A 136 13.96 -0.05 5.56
C PRO A 136 14.09 1.44 5.27
N LEU A 137 15.20 1.87 4.66
CA LEU A 137 15.43 3.29 4.32
C LEU A 137 14.28 3.84 3.48
N GLN A 138 13.98 3.18 2.37
CA GLN A 138 12.93 3.59 1.43
C GLN A 138 11.55 3.57 2.09
N MET A 139 11.31 2.63 3.03
CA MET A 139 10.05 2.51 3.76
C MET A 139 9.88 3.57 4.86
N THR A 140 10.96 4.25 5.26
CA THR A 140 10.95 5.33 6.26
C THR A 140 10.89 6.74 5.68
N LEU A 141 11.09 6.90 4.36
CA LEU A 141 11.09 8.21 3.68
C LEU A 141 9.67 8.70 3.38
N TRP A 142 8.99 9.24 4.40
CA TRP A 142 7.66 9.84 4.25
C TRP A 142 7.76 11.34 3.93
N SER A 143 6.95 11.80 2.97
CA SER A 143 6.75 13.23 2.72
C SER A 143 5.94 13.84 3.86
N PRO A 144 6.22 15.07 4.32
CA PRO A 144 5.33 15.76 5.24
C PRO A 144 3.94 15.94 4.62
N PRO A 145 2.86 15.89 5.42
CA PRO A 145 1.52 16.17 4.94
C PRO A 145 1.42 17.63 4.47
N GLY A 146 0.74 17.84 3.34
CA GLY A 146 0.54 19.16 2.75
C GLY A 146 -0.10 20.13 3.74
N GLY A 147 0.63 21.18 4.13
CA GLY A 147 0.19 22.18 5.10
C GLY A 147 1.32 22.89 5.83
N ILE A 148 2.44 22.20 6.11
CA ILE A 148 3.59 22.75 6.84
C ILE A 148 4.64 23.30 5.87
N GLY A 149 4.40 24.49 5.28
CA GLY A 149 5.42 25.29 4.57
C GLY A 149 6.07 24.68 3.31
N HIS A 150 5.92 23.39 3.04
CA HIS A 150 6.43 22.66 1.89
C HIS A 150 5.33 22.50 0.86
N LYS A 151 5.65 22.86 -0.39
CA LYS A 151 4.78 22.56 -1.53
C LYS A 151 4.82 21.06 -1.78
N THR A 152 3.65 20.45 -1.84
CA THR A 152 3.55 19.07 -2.36
C THR A 152 4.08 19.07 -3.80
N PRO A 153 4.96 18.12 -4.15
CA PRO A 153 5.56 18.09 -5.48
C PRO A 153 4.48 17.97 -6.56
N GLY A 154 4.65 18.71 -7.65
CA GLY A 154 3.74 18.65 -8.78
C GLY A 154 3.78 17.28 -9.46
N PHE A 155 2.88 17.06 -10.44
CA PHE A 155 2.85 15.82 -11.21
C PHE A 155 4.21 15.49 -11.85
N THR A 156 4.86 16.49 -12.47
CA THR A 156 6.16 16.32 -13.16
C THR A 156 7.29 16.04 -12.18
N ASP A 157 7.31 16.73 -11.04
CA ASP A 157 8.37 16.57 -10.03
C ASP A 157 8.26 15.19 -9.38
N THR A 158 7.02 14.77 -9.08
CA THR A 158 6.74 13.43 -8.57
C THR A 158 7.15 12.35 -9.57
N LEU A 159 6.89 12.55 -10.87
CA LEU A 159 7.30 11.62 -11.91
C LEU A 159 8.83 11.46 -11.94
N HIS A 160 9.58 12.56 -11.87
CA HIS A 160 11.04 12.52 -11.84
C HIS A 160 11.59 11.87 -10.57
N LEU A 161 10.99 12.14 -9.42
CA LEU A 161 11.36 11.50 -8.15
C LEU A 161 11.11 9.99 -8.18
N VAL A 162 9.93 9.56 -8.63
CA VAL A 162 9.52 8.14 -8.65
C VAL A 162 10.35 7.32 -9.66
N PHE A 163 10.65 7.87 -10.84
CA PHE A 163 11.31 7.13 -11.91
C PHE A 163 12.83 7.33 -12.01
N ASN A 164 13.32 8.53 -11.75
CA ASN A 164 14.73 8.88 -11.93
C ASN A 164 15.47 9.08 -10.61
N GLU A 165 14.78 9.05 -9.46
CA GLU A 165 15.40 9.34 -8.16
C GLU A 165 16.18 10.66 -8.16
N SER A 166 15.71 11.63 -8.96
CA SER A 166 16.34 12.95 -9.08
C SER A 166 15.44 13.99 -8.41
N PRO A 167 15.89 14.65 -7.33
CA PRO A 167 15.15 15.76 -6.75
C PRO A 167 15.13 16.96 -7.71
N PRO A 168 14.14 17.86 -7.59
CA PRO A 168 14.10 19.12 -8.32
C PRO A 168 15.41 19.92 -8.15
N ALA A 169 15.82 20.64 -9.19
CA ALA A 169 17.13 21.31 -9.22
C ALA A 169 17.31 22.25 -8.01
N GLY A 170 18.22 21.88 -7.10
CA GLY A 170 18.59 22.67 -5.92
C GLY A 170 18.06 22.15 -4.58
N GLU A 171 17.27 21.07 -4.55
CA GLU A 171 16.75 20.46 -3.33
C GLU A 171 17.40 19.09 -3.05
N THR A 172 17.65 18.79 -1.77
CA THR A 172 18.15 17.48 -1.31
C THR A 172 16.98 16.61 -0.87
N PHE A 173 17.09 15.28 -0.89
CA PHE A 173 16.03 14.40 -0.40
C PHE A 173 15.57 14.73 1.03
N ASP A 174 16.48 15.19 1.88
CA ASP A 174 16.22 15.64 3.26
C ASP A 174 15.32 16.89 3.35
N SER A 175 15.16 17.68 2.27
CA SER A 175 14.20 18.80 2.24
C SER A 175 12.80 18.35 1.80
N ILE A 176 12.67 17.17 1.21
CA ILE A 176 11.41 16.65 0.67
C ILE A 176 10.81 15.61 1.63
N THR A 177 11.65 14.93 2.41
CA THR A 177 11.23 13.89 3.36
C THR A 177 11.42 14.35 4.80
N MET A 178 10.51 13.92 5.68
CA MET A 178 10.49 14.38 7.06
C MET A 178 10.14 13.22 7.99
N ALA A 179 10.74 13.21 9.18
CA ALA A 179 10.35 12.26 10.22
C ALA A 179 8.86 12.46 10.56
N THR A 180 8.13 11.36 10.76
CA THR A 180 6.75 11.46 11.24
C THR A 180 6.72 12.12 12.62
N PRO A 181 5.66 12.84 12.99
CA PRO A 181 5.55 13.47 14.32
C PRO A 181 5.77 12.48 15.46
N LEU A 182 5.38 11.22 15.27
CA LEU A 182 5.59 10.15 16.25
C LEU A 182 7.06 9.72 16.35
N ASP A 183 7.76 9.58 15.22
CA ASP A 183 9.19 9.24 15.22
C ASP A 183 10.03 10.37 15.81
N GLU A 184 9.62 11.62 15.56
CA GLU A 184 10.25 12.77 16.17
C GLU A 184 10.04 12.79 17.68
N ALA A 185 8.80 12.64 18.17
CA ALA A 185 8.51 12.59 19.61
C ALA A 185 9.34 11.51 20.30
N LYS A 186 9.48 10.34 19.66
CA LYS A 186 10.32 9.25 20.17
C LYS A 186 11.80 9.64 20.21
N THR A 187 12.30 10.31 19.18
CA THR A 187 13.70 10.75 19.08
C THR A 187 14.00 11.84 20.12
N GLN A 188 13.13 12.84 20.25
CA GLN A 188 13.24 13.93 21.22
C GLN A 188 13.12 13.46 22.67
N SER A 189 12.22 12.51 22.93
CA SER A 189 12.15 11.84 24.23
C SER A 189 13.45 11.07 24.54
N GLY A 190 14.06 10.43 23.54
CA GLY A 190 15.39 9.82 23.67
C GLY A 190 16.53 10.82 23.94
N MET A 191 16.34 12.09 23.59
CA MET A 191 17.26 13.19 23.88
C MET A 191 17.03 13.84 25.27
N ASN A 192 16.16 13.26 26.11
CA ASN A 192 15.74 13.77 27.42
C ASN A 192 15.04 15.14 27.37
N LEU A 193 14.40 15.49 26.26
CA LEU A 193 13.51 16.65 26.19
C LEU A 193 12.19 16.36 26.92
N THR A 194 11.61 17.39 27.51
CA THR A 194 10.32 17.32 28.21
C THR A 194 9.16 17.38 27.23
N TRP A 195 7.99 16.85 27.62
CA TRP A 195 6.79 16.86 26.76
C TRP A 195 6.37 18.27 26.33
N ASP A 196 6.59 19.26 27.19
CA ASP A 196 6.27 20.67 26.90
C ASP A 196 7.20 21.23 25.81
N GLU A 197 8.46 20.78 25.74
CA GLU A 197 9.42 21.17 24.70
C GLU A 197 9.13 20.44 23.38
N ILE A 198 8.67 19.19 23.44
CA ILE A 198 8.33 18.38 22.25
C ILE A 198 7.13 18.97 21.52
N ILE A 199 6.07 19.34 22.24
CA ILE A 199 4.83 19.89 21.66
C ILE A 199 5.03 21.33 21.16
N ALA A 200 6.05 22.05 21.66
CA ALA A 200 6.40 23.38 21.18
C ALA A 200 7.03 23.39 19.76
N ASP A 201 7.37 22.22 19.22
CA ASP A 201 7.87 22.09 17.86
C ASP A 201 6.77 22.41 16.82
N PRO A 202 7.06 23.20 15.76
CA PRO A 202 6.09 23.55 14.70
C PRO A 202 5.41 22.36 14.00
N ARG A 203 5.90 21.15 14.22
CA ARG A 203 5.38 19.88 13.69
C ARG A 203 4.17 19.35 14.46
N PHE A 204 3.93 19.81 15.68
CA PHE A 204 2.75 19.45 16.47
C PHE A 204 1.70 20.58 16.40
N GLY A 205 0.45 20.20 16.15
CA GLY A 205 -0.74 21.03 16.26
C GLY A 205 -1.37 20.95 17.66
N ASP A 206 -2.65 21.33 17.77
CA ASP A 206 -3.34 21.42 19.07
C ASP A 206 -3.62 20.04 19.70
N TYR A 207 -3.82 18.99 18.87
CA TYR A 207 -4.19 17.65 19.33
C TYR A 207 -3.23 16.52 18.91
N GLY A 208 -2.28 16.79 18.02
CA GLY A 208 -1.40 15.78 17.44
C GLY A 208 -0.35 16.37 16.51
N GLY A 209 0.22 15.55 15.63
CA GLY A 209 1.09 16.07 14.56
C GLY A 209 0.29 16.86 13.53
N TYR A 210 0.79 18.01 13.07
CA TYR A 210 0.10 18.84 12.08
C TYR A 210 -0.10 18.03 10.78
N GLY A 211 -1.35 17.96 10.29
CA GLY A 211 -1.75 17.10 9.16
C GLY A 211 -2.02 15.62 9.50
N TRP A 212 -1.90 15.23 10.78
CA TRP A 212 -2.25 13.92 11.33
C TRP A 212 -3.34 13.98 12.43
N GLU A 213 -3.82 15.19 12.75
CA GLU A 213 -4.94 15.45 13.66
C GLU A 213 -6.33 15.30 13.01
#